data_AF-Q6FCU5-F1
#
_entry.id   AF-Q6FCU5-F1
#
_cell.length_a   1.000
_cell.length_b   1.000
_cell.length_c   1.000
_cell.angle_alpha   90.00
_cell.angle_beta   90.00
_cell.angle_gamma   90.00
#
_symmetry.space_group_name_H-M   'P 1'
#
loop_
_entity.id
_entity.type
_entity.pdbx_description
1 polymer ?
#
loop_
_entity_poly.entity_id
_entity_poly.type
_entity_poly.pdbx_seq_one_letter_code
_entity_poly.pdbx_strand_id
1 'polypeptide(L)'
;MNIILIDLSQSISKNLGIKTIGLAPKVGEWIELNHEKTSAIYEILTIVHRTDNTPEVYIRYLGQLPDLLKQRFQAGQSFSLEQWDQCFN
;
A
#
# COMPACT_ATOMS: atom_id res chain seq x y z
N MET A 1 -14.59 0.27 1.56
CA MET A 1 -14.58 -1.17 1.20
C MET A 1 -13.60 -1.89 2.11
N ASN A 2 -13.96 -3.05 2.65
CA ASN A 2 -13.06 -3.83 3.51
C ASN A 2 -12.23 -4.78 2.65
N ILE A 3 -10.93 -4.85 2.87
CA ILE A 3 -9.99 -5.73 2.15
C ILE A 3 -9.09 -6.45 3.13
N ILE A 4 -8.65 -7.66 2.78
CA ILE A 4 -7.59 -8.37 3.52
C ILE A 4 -6.26 -8.06 2.83
N LEU A 5 -5.29 -7.52 3.56
CA LEU A 5 -3.95 -7.25 3.03
C LEU A 5 -2.98 -8.40 3.35
N ILE A 6 -2.32 -8.92 2.32
CA ILE A 6 -1.35 -10.02 2.45
C ILE A 6 -0.02 -9.58 1.83
N ASP A 7 1.00 -9.45 2.66
CA ASP A 7 2.36 -9.12 2.24
C ASP A 7 3.11 -10.37 1.79
N LEU A 8 3.60 -10.34 0.54
CA LEU A 8 4.38 -11.40 -0.11
C LEU A 8 5.88 -11.10 -0.20
N SER A 9 6.35 -10.05 0.48
CA SER A 9 7.77 -9.64 0.42
C SER A 9 8.73 -10.62 1.10
N GLN A 10 8.19 -11.50 1.93
CA GLN A 10 8.93 -12.50 2.68
C GLN A 10 8.55 -13.90 2.22
N SER A 11 9.44 -14.87 2.47
CA SER A 11 9.20 -16.29 2.12
C SER A 11 7.93 -16.85 2.78
N ILE A 12 7.56 -16.32 3.94
CA ILE A 12 6.29 -16.60 4.61
C ILE A 12 5.40 -15.38 4.41
N SER A 13 4.26 -15.57 3.73
CA SER A 13 3.27 -14.52 3.54
C SER A 13 2.75 -13.99 4.88
N LYS A 14 2.73 -12.68 5.06
CA LYS A 14 2.27 -12.03 6.30
C LYS A 14 0.89 -11.40 6.09
N ASN A 15 -0.10 -11.86 6.84
CA ASN A 15 -1.41 -11.21 6.88
C ASN A 15 -1.31 -9.90 7.69
N LEU A 16 -1.56 -8.77 7.05
CA LEU A 16 -1.54 -7.43 7.66
C LEU A 16 -2.92 -7.02 8.23
N GLY A 17 -3.90 -7.92 8.15
CA GLY A 17 -5.25 -7.78 8.68
C GLY A 17 -6.24 -7.24 7.65
N ILE A 18 -7.45 -6.96 8.16
CA ILE A 18 -8.51 -6.30 7.40
C ILE A 18 -8.28 -4.79 7.45
N LYS A 19 -8.30 -4.14 6.29
CA LYS A 19 -8.18 -2.67 6.14
C LYS A 19 -9.39 -2.12 5.40
N THR A 20 -9.83 -0.93 5.82
CA THR A 20 -10.87 -0.19 5.12
C THR A 20 -10.21 0.79 4.17
N ILE A 21 -10.52 0.69 2.88
CA ILE A 21 -10.03 1.60 1.85
C ILE A 21 -11.18 2.39 1.22
N GLY A 22 -10.90 3.65 0.88
CA GLY A 22 -11.88 4.59 0.33
C GLY A 22 -12.18 4.36 -1.16
N LEU A 23 -11.19 3.90 -1.92
CA LEU A 23 -11.33 3.60 -3.35
C LEU A 23 -10.77 2.22 -3.65
N ALA A 24 -11.31 1.58 -4.69
CA ALA A 24 -10.91 0.22 -5.07
C ALA A 24 -9.45 0.20 -5.55
N PRO A 25 -8.63 -0.74 -5.05
CA PRO A 25 -7.23 -0.81 -5.39
C PRO A 25 -7.06 -1.33 -6.82
N LYS A 26 -5.95 -0.99 -7.46
CA LYS A 26 -5.58 -1.50 -8.78
C LYS A 26 -4.24 -2.23 -8.73
N VAL A 27 -4.08 -3.24 -9.59
CA VAL A 27 -2.79 -3.92 -9.76
C VAL A 27 -1.76 -2.93 -10.29
N GLY A 28 -0.56 -2.93 -9.71
CA GLY A 28 0.54 -2.00 -9.99
C GLY A 28 0.47 -0.68 -9.23
N GLU A 29 -0.63 -0.41 -8.51
CA GLU A 29 -0.76 0.80 -7.69
C GLU A 29 0.10 0.71 -6.42
N TRP A 30 0.61 1.86 -5.98
CA TRP A 30 1.36 1.97 -4.73
C TRP A 30 0.44 2.45 -3.63
N ILE A 31 0.47 1.75 -2.49
CA ILE A 31 -0.29 2.11 -1.30
C ILE A 31 0.66 2.42 -0.15
N GLU A 32 0.26 3.38 0.67
CA GLU A 32 0.93 3.72 1.92
C GLU A 32 0.20 3.08 3.09
N LEU A 33 0.94 2.36 3.94
CA LEU A 33 0.43 1.80 5.18
C LEU A 33 1.23 2.38 6.36
N ASN A 34 0.51 3.00 7.29
CA ASN A 34 1.08 3.51 8.53
C ASN A 34 1.32 2.36 9.52
N HIS A 35 2.60 2.08 9.81
CA HIS A 35 3.02 1.15 10.85
C HIS A 35 3.81 1.89 11.91
N GLU A 36 3.32 1.89 13.16
CA GLU A 36 4.11 2.27 14.35
C GLU A 36 4.94 3.58 14.20
N LYS A 37 4.32 4.62 13.62
CA LYS A 37 4.87 5.97 13.37
C LYS A 37 5.73 6.13 12.10
N THR A 38 5.83 5.11 11.26
CA THR A 38 6.49 5.20 9.95
C THR A 38 5.59 4.69 8.82
N SER A 39 5.56 5.44 7.73
CA SER A 39 4.82 5.12 6.52
C SER A 39 5.61 4.17 5.63
N ALA A 40 5.09 2.96 5.44
CA ALA A 40 5.65 1.96 4.54
C ALA A 40 4.88 1.96 3.22
N ILE A 41 5.60 1.89 2.10
CA ILE A 41 5.02 1.83 0.76
C ILE A 41 5.05 0.39 0.27
N TYR A 42 3.94 -0.02 -0.31
CA TYR A 42 3.76 -1.33 -0.91
C TYR A 42 3.19 -1.18 -2.33
N GLU A 43 3.54 -2.11 -3.21
CA GLU A 43 2.93 -2.27 -4.53
C GLU A 43 1.86 -3.36 -4.48
N ILE A 44 0.72 -3.12 -5.10
CA ILE A 44 -0.32 -4.13 -5.27
C ILE A 44 0.05 -5.07 -6.41
N LEU A 45 0.22 -6.35 -6.10
CA LEU A 45 0.59 -7.37 -7.08
C LEU A 45 -0.65 -8.03 -7.71
N THR A 46 -1.66 -8.33 -6.91
CA THR A 46 -2.89 -8.97 -7.39
C THR A 46 -4.04 -8.75 -6.42
N ILE A 47 -5.26 -8.86 -6.93
CA ILE A 47 -6.50 -8.69 -6.19
C ILE A 47 -7.38 -9.91 -6.45
N VAL A 48 -7.71 -10.66 -5.40
CA VAL A 48 -8.56 -11.85 -5.47
C VAL A 48 -9.90 -11.51 -4.84
N HIS A 49 -10.96 -11.58 -5.63
CA HIS A 49 -12.32 -11.33 -5.15
C HIS A 49 -12.92 -12.64 -4.62
N ARG A 50 -13.19 -12.67 -3.32
CA ARG A 50 -13.89 -13.78 -2.66
C ARG A 50 -15.40 -13.63 -2.80
N THR A 51 -16.11 -14.74 -2.60
CA THR A 51 -17.58 -14.80 -2.59
C THR A 51 -18.24 -13.99 -1.47
N ASP A 52 -17.48 -13.61 -0.43
CA ASP A 52 -17.93 -12.82 0.72
C ASP A 52 -17.79 -11.30 0.52
N ASN A 53 -17.51 -10.85 -0.71
CA ASN A 53 -17.28 -9.45 -1.08
C ASN A 53 -16.13 -8.76 -0.31
N THR A 54 -15.26 -9.52 0.37
CA THR A 54 -14.05 -9.01 1.00
C THR A 54 -12.84 -9.42 0.15
N PRO A 55 -12.36 -8.56 -0.77
CA PRO A 55 -11.25 -8.94 -1.62
C PRO A 55 -9.96 -9.08 -0.80
N GLU A 56 -9.15 -10.05 -1.19
CA GLU A 56 -7.76 -10.16 -0.76
C GLU A 56 -6.88 -9.37 -1.72
N VAL A 57 -6.05 -8.51 -1.16
CA VAL A 57 -5.09 -7.71 -1.92
C VAL A 57 -3.70 -8.14 -1.49
N TYR A 58 -2.96 -8.69 -2.45
CA TYR A 58 -1.62 -9.18 -2.26
C TYR A 58 -0.65 -8.07 -2.63
N ILE A 59 0.27 -7.78 -1.72
CA ILE A 59 1.14 -6.62 -1.81
C ILE A 59 2.61 -6.99 -1.62
N ARG A 60 3.48 -6.11 -2.11
CA ARG A 60 4.94 -6.22 -1.96
C ARG A 60 5.49 -4.92 -1.40
N TYR A 61 6.16 -4.99 -0.27
CA TYR A 61 6.90 -3.93 0.36
C TYR A 61 7.98 -3.39 -0.58
N LEU A 62 7.96 -2.07 -0.78
CA LEU A 62 8.94 -1.35 -1.57
C LEU A 62 9.96 -0.62 -0.70
N GLY A 63 9.56 -0.18 0.49
CA GLY A 63 10.43 0.60 1.38
C GLY A 63 9.64 1.51 2.31
N GLN A 64 10.36 2.22 3.17
CA GLN A 64 9.78 3.33 3.93
C GLN A 64 9.64 4.53 3.01
N LEU A 65 8.54 5.29 3.14
CA LEU A 65 8.29 6.48 2.35
C LEU A 65 9.47 7.45 2.37
N PRO A 66 10.07 7.82 3.53
CA PRO A 66 11.23 8.72 3.55
C PRO A 66 12.43 8.21 2.73
N ASP A 67 12.66 6.90 2.71
CA ASP A 67 13.79 6.30 1.99
C ASP A 67 13.51 6.25 0.49
N LEU A 68 12.28 5.92 0.10
CA LEU A 68 11.86 5.97 -1.30
C LEU A 68 11.88 7.40 -1.85
N LEU A 69 11.46 8.38 -1.04
CA LEU A 69 11.60 9.79 -1.40
C LEU A 69 13.08 10.14 -1.58
N LYS A 70 13.97 9.77 -0.66
CA LYS A 70 15.42 10.04 -0.82
C LYS A 70 16.00 9.38 -2.07
N GLN A 71 15.70 8.11 -2.31
CA GLN A 71 16.19 7.37 -3.48
C GLN A 71 15.67 7.96 -4.80
N ARG A 72 14.41 8.41 -4.83
CA ARG A 72 13.76 8.93 -6.03
C ARG A 72 14.04 10.41 -6.29
N PHE A 73 14.25 11.21 -5.24
CA PHE A 73 14.47 12.67 -5.34
C PHE A 73 15.95 13.09 -5.21
N GLN A 74 16.91 12.16 -5.06
CA GLN A 74 18.33 12.46 -5.25
C GLN A 74 18.71 12.79 -6.71
N ALA A 75 17.77 12.70 -7.66
CA ALA A 75 17.95 13.12 -9.05
C ALA A 75 16.84 14.08 -9.51
N GLY A 76 16.86 15.32 -9.01
CA GLY A 76 16.51 16.54 -9.77
C GLY A 76 15.18 16.60 -10.58
N GLN A 77 14.15 15.82 -10.26
CA GLN A 77 12.87 15.86 -10.98
C GLN A 77 11.67 15.98 -10.01
N SER A 78 10.79 16.94 -10.32
CA SER A 78 9.54 17.19 -9.60
C SER A 78 8.41 16.32 -10.13
N PHE A 79 7.63 15.70 -9.24
CA PHE A 79 6.39 14.99 -9.63
C PHE A 79 5.28 15.17 -8.58
N SER A 80 4.03 15.11 -9.03
CA SER A 80 2.82 15.11 -8.19
C SER A 80 2.55 13.70 -7.65
N LEU A 81 2.81 13.48 -6.36
CA LEU A 81 2.19 12.38 -5.61
C LEU A 81 0.76 12.80 -5.28
N GLU A 82 -0.25 12.04 -5.70
CA GLU A 82 -1.59 12.17 -5.13
C GLU A 82 -1.51 11.71 -3.66
N GLN A 83 -1.77 12.65 -2.76
CA GLN A 83 -1.77 12.43 -1.32
C GLN A 83 -3.19 12.01 -0.89
N TRP A 84 -3.31 10.81 -0.34
CA TRP A 84 -4.59 10.26 0.11
C TRP A 84 -4.77 10.47 1.61
N ASP A 85 -4.69 11.71 2.07
CA ASP A 85 -5.05 12.06 3.44
C ASP A 85 -5.72 13.43 3.49
N GLN A 86 -7.05 13.44 3.41
CA GLN A 86 -7.83 14.37 4.23
C GLN A 86 -8.45 13.56 5.35
N CYS A 87 -7.71 13.37 6.45
CA CYS A 87 -8.34 13.09 7.73
C CYS A 87 -9.16 14.32 8.12
N PHE A 88 -10.48 14.18 8.21
CA PHE A 88 -11.35 15.20 8.77
C PHE A 88 -10.94 15.49 10.22
N ASN A 89 -11.01 16.78 10.59
CA ASN A 89 -10.74 17.34 11.92
C ASN A 89 -11.42 16.58 13.08
#